data_AF-A0A2T2SW41-F1
#
_entry.id   AF-A0A2T2SW41-F1
#
_cell.length_a   1.000
_cell.length_b   1.000
_cell.length_c   1.000
_cell.angle_alpha   90.00
_cell.angle_beta   90.00
_cell.angle_gamma   90.00
#
_symmetry.space_group_name_H-M   'P 1'
#
loop_
_entity.id
_entity.type
_entity.pdbx_description
1 polymer ?
#
loop_
_entity_poly.entity_id
_entity_poly.type
_entity_poly.pdbx_seq_one_letter_code
_entity_poly.pdbx_strand_id
1 'polypeptide(L)'
;MRFPDLPDFLSESYNSSRPAARQLTRGLSAVVLSALTLLLLTVSAQFYTGQSQTLPVVPFFDIASSSTSEEPPSDASSAPAPEDLSAHPSTKLAPYFSPSAPASAVPTPSVLRKFHDLLDQYVLRQTEDDNFTIRVIDRRSNEVLEVFELAELRTAHRNGKNLDWGTVDEHRYEAMERLVDKYEQQGVPLDDIIVRWGRSNQVKEAHERGRPYQAYERRLAESLGLSLLATEIGTVETFNQDHLVSSAGARSRYQMLPWIMRRSGVNEYTLPAADGSRVRVREEHHPLLVLEPAFVLLRGYVNAVGHEIPGLSAYHTGPGNIFKLYRRYYESSVPLTYSSTVADAYAWAVTEGFDTVSENSSFGGHSRGYVPAAYGALVAREDRSINPSPPLQAARLQLKPGATATLRELLTPLDSVRQSFDWGPQGDAGSIYERFRALNPHIDLPSSPDGAIPDGGNVRLVSAIDGKAVRFFLPLDAPATLRAAGVNAIDSTATFRFDASTYAGPAPSQRTRWDRQYEALVDDIEHFGFTEENRDRLLQLHDRFESLAEQRPTRLKIEGQPPDSLPTQTPIPDTLPSAVQR
;
A
#
# COMPACT_ATOMS: atom_id res chain seq x y z
N MET A 1 8.02 10.04 -63.75
CA MET A 1 6.96 9.59 -62.81
C MET A 1 7.34 10.14 -61.44
N ARG A 2 7.11 11.41 -61.11
CA ARG A 2 5.87 12.09 -60.66
C ARG A 2 5.22 11.45 -59.44
N PHE A 3 5.56 11.99 -58.27
CA PHE A 3 4.82 11.95 -57.00
C PHE A 3 3.48 12.71 -57.15
N PRO A 4 2.43 12.36 -56.39
CA PRO A 4 1.27 13.21 -56.17
C PRO A 4 1.31 13.94 -54.81
N ASP A 5 0.69 15.11 -54.84
CA ASP A 5 0.81 16.23 -53.93
C ASP A 5 -0.09 16.18 -52.67
N LEU A 6 0.35 16.94 -51.66
CA LEU A 6 -0.47 17.53 -50.58
C LEU A 6 -1.24 18.76 -51.11
N PRO A 7 -2.37 19.15 -50.50
CA PRO A 7 -2.87 20.52 -50.60
C PRO A 7 -2.46 21.37 -49.39
N ASP A 8 -1.79 22.47 -49.71
CA ASP A 8 -1.62 23.69 -48.91
C ASP A 8 -2.97 24.39 -48.68
N PHE A 9 -3.19 24.88 -47.46
CA PHE A 9 -3.98 26.08 -47.22
C PHE A 9 -3.35 26.89 -46.08
N LEU A 10 -2.69 27.98 -46.46
CA LEU A 10 -2.39 29.10 -45.58
C LEU A 10 -2.85 30.41 -46.22
N SER A 11 -3.16 31.35 -45.32
CA SER A 11 -3.25 32.80 -45.47
C SER A 11 -4.58 33.39 -45.93
N GLU A 12 -5.24 34.08 -44.99
CA GLU A 12 -5.34 35.53 -45.09
C GLU A 12 -5.29 36.16 -43.68
N SER A 13 -4.79 37.38 -43.65
CA SER A 13 -4.13 38.04 -42.53
C SER A 13 -4.81 39.36 -42.15
N TYR A 14 -4.40 39.94 -41.02
CA TYR A 14 -4.62 41.34 -40.56
C TYR A 14 -6.05 41.63 -40.04
N ASN A 15 -6.30 42.37 -38.95
CA ASN A 15 -5.50 43.37 -38.24
C ASN A 15 -6.11 43.68 -36.85
N SER A 16 -5.26 44.18 -35.93
CA SER A 16 -5.50 45.20 -34.87
C SER A 16 -6.89 45.29 -34.20
N SER A 17 -7.04 45.31 -32.87
CA SER A 17 -6.57 46.41 -32.00
C SER A 17 -6.91 46.17 -30.52
N ARG A 18 -5.95 46.39 -29.60
CA ARG A 18 -6.16 46.83 -28.20
C ARG A 18 -6.00 48.36 -28.17
N PRO A 19 -6.69 49.12 -27.28
CA PRO A 19 -6.15 49.49 -25.95
C PRO A 19 -7.27 49.59 -24.86
N ALA A 20 -7.13 49.40 -23.53
CA ALA A 20 -6.28 49.92 -22.45
C ALA A 20 -7.20 50.42 -21.28
N ALA A 21 -6.58 50.70 -20.12
CA ALA A 21 -7.10 51.23 -18.84
C ALA A 21 -7.67 50.19 -17.86
N ARG A 22 -6.96 49.72 -16.80
CA ARG A 22 -6.40 50.37 -15.59
C ARG A 22 -7.43 51.02 -14.64
N GLN A 23 -7.34 50.55 -13.38
CA GLN A 23 -7.73 51.14 -12.09
C GLN A 23 -9.19 51.05 -11.63
N LEU A 24 -9.43 50.25 -10.57
CA LEU A 24 -9.82 50.80 -9.26
C LEU A 24 -9.61 49.80 -8.11
N THR A 25 -8.94 50.31 -7.09
CA THR A 25 -8.56 49.71 -5.81
C THR A 25 -9.67 49.79 -4.76
N ARG A 26 -9.63 48.83 -3.81
CA ARG A 26 -10.03 48.92 -2.38
C ARG A 26 -11.52 49.02 -2.01
N GLY A 27 -11.97 48.01 -1.26
CA GLY A 27 -13.10 48.06 -0.34
C GLY A 27 -13.02 46.89 0.66
N LEU A 28 -12.67 47.20 1.91
CA LEU A 28 -12.57 46.29 3.06
C LEU A 28 -13.95 45.82 3.57
N SER A 29 -13.95 44.62 4.17
CA SER A 29 -14.70 44.23 5.38
C SER A 29 -16.21 44.43 5.45
N ALA A 30 -16.98 43.34 5.38
CA ALA A 30 -18.14 43.04 6.25
C ALA A 30 -18.97 41.84 5.74
N VAL A 31 -18.53 40.59 5.94
CA VAL A 31 -19.44 39.42 6.02
C VAL A 31 -18.86 38.39 6.98
N VAL A 32 -18.68 38.79 8.24
CA VAL A 32 -18.54 37.89 9.40
C VAL A 32 -19.65 38.31 10.35
N LEU A 33 -20.89 37.83 10.14
CA LEU A 33 -21.98 37.80 11.14
C LEU A 33 -23.32 37.25 10.59
N SER A 34 -23.37 36.12 9.88
CA SER A 34 -24.68 35.61 9.38
C SER A 34 -24.76 34.10 9.14
N ALA A 35 -24.17 33.26 9.99
CA ALA A 35 -24.40 31.81 9.94
C ALA A 35 -24.35 31.14 11.33
N LEU A 36 -24.57 31.92 12.38
CA LEU A 36 -24.46 31.51 13.79
C LEU A 36 -25.74 31.93 14.55
N THR A 37 -26.90 31.61 13.97
CA THR A 37 -28.21 31.90 14.58
C THR A 37 -29.35 31.00 14.11
N LEU A 38 -29.06 29.87 13.46
CA LEU A 38 -30.11 28.96 12.98
C LEU A 38 -29.74 27.48 13.11
N LEU A 39 -29.41 27.02 14.32
CA LEU A 39 -29.61 25.63 14.72
C LEU A 39 -29.63 25.45 16.25
N LEU A 40 -30.39 26.30 16.94
CA LEU A 40 -30.86 26.08 18.30
C LEU A 40 -32.38 26.08 18.23
N LEU A 41 -32.98 24.88 18.20
CA LEU A 41 -34.33 24.54 18.71
C LEU A 41 -34.78 23.15 18.20
N THR A 42 -34.34 22.10 18.88
CA THR A 42 -35.21 20.94 19.21
C THR A 42 -34.70 20.28 20.49
N VAL A 43 -35.26 20.70 21.62
CA VAL A 43 -35.39 19.97 22.89
C VAL A 43 -36.76 19.28 22.78
N SER A 44 -37.03 18.01 23.12
CA SER A 44 -36.91 17.35 24.43
C SER A 44 -37.38 15.89 24.33
N ALA A 45 -36.78 14.98 25.12
CA ALA A 45 -37.41 13.92 25.94
C ALA A 45 -36.28 13.10 26.62
N GLN A 46 -35.86 13.43 27.84
CA GLN A 46 -36.35 12.96 29.16
C GLN A 46 -35.57 11.75 29.74
N PHE A 47 -34.79 12.08 30.79
CA PHE A 47 -34.38 11.37 32.02
C PHE A 47 -34.49 9.82 32.14
N TYR A 48 -33.44 9.20 32.71
CA TYR A 48 -33.47 8.71 34.10
C TYR A 48 -32.06 8.57 34.71
N THR A 49 -31.93 9.14 35.90
CA THR A 49 -30.83 9.02 36.86
C THR A 49 -30.97 7.78 37.73
N GLY A 50 -29.86 7.13 38.08
CA GLY A 50 -29.78 6.16 39.17
C GLY A 50 -28.40 6.22 39.84
N GLN A 51 -28.27 7.00 40.91
CA GLN A 51 -27.13 6.96 41.84
C GLN A 51 -27.34 5.86 42.89
N SER A 52 -26.24 5.25 43.35
CA SER A 52 -25.95 4.79 44.74
C SER A 52 -24.50 4.29 44.78
N GLN A 53 -23.50 5.13 45.03
CA GLN A 53 -22.75 5.26 46.31
C GLN A 53 -22.44 3.96 47.06
N THR A 54 -21.16 3.58 47.18
CA THR A 54 -20.33 3.58 48.42
C THR A 54 -18.99 2.85 48.21
N LEU A 55 -17.88 3.52 48.56
CA LEU A 55 -16.56 2.94 48.92
C LEU A 55 -16.66 2.34 50.36
N PRO A 56 -15.74 1.51 50.92
CA PRO A 56 -14.26 1.69 50.85
C PRO A 56 -13.34 0.44 51.07
N VAL A 57 -12.02 0.72 51.13
CA VAL A 57 -10.94 0.03 51.90
C VAL A 57 -10.09 -1.05 51.19
N VAL A 58 -8.79 -0.75 51.07
CA VAL A 58 -7.64 -1.68 50.84
C VAL A 58 -7.24 -2.30 52.21
N PRO A 59 -6.66 -3.53 52.30
CA PRO A 59 -5.18 -3.59 52.33
C PRO A 59 -4.52 -4.87 51.74
N PHE A 60 -3.27 -4.67 51.34
CA PHE A 60 -2.09 -5.54 51.19
C PHE A 60 -2.09 -6.97 51.76
N PHE A 61 -1.47 -7.91 51.00
CA PHE A 61 -0.52 -8.92 51.49
C PHE A 61 0.45 -9.39 50.37
N ASP A 62 1.75 -9.16 50.58
CA ASP A 62 2.87 -9.94 50.02
C ASP A 62 3.01 -11.24 50.81
N ILE A 63 3.11 -12.43 50.18
CA ILE A 63 3.87 -13.59 50.72
C ILE A 63 4.35 -14.54 49.58
N ALA A 64 5.68 -14.64 49.52
CA ALA A 64 6.57 -15.79 49.27
C ALA A 64 6.68 -16.51 47.91
N SER A 65 7.94 -16.49 47.45
CA SER A 65 8.63 -17.48 46.64
C SER A 65 8.40 -18.93 47.08
N SER A 66 8.29 -19.82 46.11
CA SER A 66 8.76 -21.20 46.21
C SER A 66 9.51 -21.56 44.94
N SER A 67 10.79 -21.88 45.10
CA SER A 67 11.68 -22.43 44.10
C SER A 67 11.34 -23.90 43.86
N THR A 68 11.22 -24.31 42.61
CA THR A 68 11.38 -25.72 42.22
C THR A 68 11.97 -25.78 40.82
N SER A 69 12.95 -26.68 40.71
CA SER A 69 14.02 -26.74 39.72
C SER A 69 13.58 -27.02 38.28
N GLU A 70 14.49 -26.61 37.38
CA GLU A 70 14.54 -26.79 35.93
C GLU A 70 14.16 -28.19 35.43
N GLU A 71 13.19 -28.24 34.52
CA GLU A 71 13.27 -29.05 33.30
C GLU A 71 13.54 -28.07 32.15
N PRO A 72 14.54 -28.30 31.27
CA PRO A 72 14.72 -27.44 30.11
C PRO A 72 13.51 -27.63 29.20
N PRO A 73 12.73 -26.57 28.88
CA PRO A 73 11.70 -26.71 27.87
C PRO A 73 12.39 -27.04 26.55
N SER A 74 12.00 -28.18 25.98
CA SER A 74 12.37 -28.58 24.63
C SER A 74 12.26 -27.38 23.69
N ASP A 75 13.30 -27.13 22.88
CA ASP A 75 13.32 -26.13 21.82
C ASP A 75 12.05 -26.23 20.97
N ALA A 76 11.03 -25.46 21.36
CA ALA A 76 9.93 -25.13 20.50
C ALA A 76 10.56 -24.26 19.41
N SER A 77 10.84 -24.86 18.26
CA SER A 77 11.30 -24.20 17.03
C SER A 77 10.68 -22.80 16.95
N SER A 78 11.43 -21.79 17.36
CA SER A 78 11.00 -20.40 17.26
C SER A 78 10.78 -20.16 15.78
N ALA A 79 9.58 -19.66 15.42
CA ALA A 79 9.38 -19.18 14.06
C ALA A 79 10.49 -18.14 13.79
N PRO A 80 11.21 -18.23 12.65
CA PRO A 80 12.30 -17.32 12.36
C PRO A 80 11.80 -15.88 12.43
N ALA A 81 12.63 -14.97 12.92
CA ALA A 81 12.30 -13.55 12.87
C ALA A 81 12.36 -13.09 11.40
N PRO A 82 11.66 -12.01 11.01
CA PRO A 82 11.74 -11.49 9.64
C PRO A 82 13.18 -11.21 9.17
N GLU A 83 14.06 -10.79 10.09
CA GLU A 83 15.49 -10.55 9.86
C GLU A 83 16.29 -11.79 9.42
N ASP A 84 15.84 -12.99 9.82
CA ASP A 84 16.50 -14.26 9.47
C ASP A 84 16.16 -14.74 8.04
N LEU A 85 15.21 -14.08 7.37
CA LEU A 85 14.77 -14.49 6.05
C LEU A 85 15.74 -14.01 4.97
N SER A 86 16.06 -14.89 4.01
CA SER A 86 16.91 -14.51 2.84
C SER A 86 16.36 -13.35 2.00
N ALA A 87 15.04 -13.12 2.05
CA ALA A 87 14.38 -12.00 1.39
C ALA A 87 14.45 -10.68 2.19
N HIS A 88 15.02 -10.70 3.40
CA HIS A 88 15.20 -9.50 4.21
C HIS A 88 16.11 -8.50 3.47
N PRO A 89 15.78 -7.20 3.42
CA PRO A 89 16.56 -6.22 2.68
C PRO A 89 18.02 -6.11 3.12
N SER A 90 18.33 -6.35 4.41
CA SER A 90 19.72 -6.35 4.90
C SER A 90 20.60 -7.43 4.26
N THR A 91 19.99 -8.51 3.77
CA THR A 91 20.68 -9.60 3.07
C THR A 91 20.54 -9.45 1.55
N LYS A 92 19.30 -9.31 1.07
CA LYS A 92 18.99 -9.32 -0.38
C LYS A 92 19.44 -8.05 -1.10
N LEU A 93 19.40 -6.90 -0.42
CA LEU A 93 19.70 -5.58 -0.97
C LEU A 93 20.93 -4.97 -0.29
N ALA A 94 21.83 -5.83 0.23
CA ALA A 94 23.12 -5.40 0.74
C ALA A 94 23.91 -4.69 -0.37
N PRO A 95 24.69 -3.63 -0.05
CA PRO A 95 24.98 -3.09 1.28
C PRO A 95 23.96 -2.07 1.81
N TYR A 96 22.97 -1.67 1.02
CA TYR A 96 22.15 -0.47 1.27
C TYR A 96 21.28 -0.54 2.54
N PHE A 97 20.89 -1.72 2.98
CA PHE A 97 20.12 -1.94 4.22
C PHE A 97 20.84 -2.82 5.23
N SER A 98 22.15 -3.03 5.06
CA SER A 98 22.94 -3.84 5.98
C SER A 98 23.69 -2.91 6.94
N PRO A 99 23.33 -2.88 8.24
CA PRO A 99 23.96 -1.98 9.21
C PRO A 99 25.47 -2.22 9.39
N SER A 100 25.92 -3.44 9.09
CA SER A 100 27.32 -3.87 9.20
C SER A 100 28.09 -3.82 7.88
N ALA A 101 27.49 -3.31 6.80
CA ALA A 101 28.16 -3.24 5.50
C ALA A 101 29.43 -2.37 5.59
N PRO A 102 30.58 -2.86 5.09
CA PRO A 102 31.80 -2.06 5.07
C PRO A 102 31.63 -0.87 4.14
N ALA A 103 32.18 0.27 4.51
CA ALA A 103 32.10 1.51 3.74
C ALA A 103 32.65 1.36 2.30
N SER A 104 33.58 0.42 2.09
CA SER A 104 34.14 0.06 0.78
C SER A 104 33.22 -0.79 -0.11
N ALA A 105 32.02 -1.15 0.36
CA ALA A 105 31.07 -1.96 -0.40
C ALA A 105 30.43 -1.20 -1.57
N VAL A 106 30.50 0.14 -1.56
CA VAL A 106 30.01 0.99 -2.65
C VAL A 106 31.12 1.91 -3.17
N PRO A 107 31.00 2.43 -4.42
CA PRO A 107 31.95 3.39 -4.97
C PRO A 107 32.05 4.70 -4.19
N THR A 108 30.96 5.11 -3.51
CA THR A 108 30.89 6.38 -2.76
C THR A 108 30.48 6.15 -1.29
N PRO A 109 31.45 5.90 -0.38
CA PRO A 109 31.16 5.57 1.01
C PRO A 109 30.39 6.65 1.80
N SER A 110 30.58 7.93 1.46
CA SER A 110 29.86 9.05 2.10
C SER A 110 28.37 9.04 1.79
N VAL A 111 28.00 8.69 0.54
CA VAL A 111 26.61 8.58 0.11
C VAL A 111 25.92 7.42 0.83
N LEU A 112 26.57 6.26 0.96
CA LEU A 112 26.01 5.14 1.70
C LEU A 112 25.75 5.50 3.16
N ARG A 113 26.68 6.19 3.82
CA ARG A 113 26.48 6.63 5.21
C ARG A 113 25.29 7.59 5.33
N LYS A 114 25.21 8.61 4.47
CA LYS A 114 24.07 9.54 4.45
C LYS A 114 22.75 8.83 4.14
N PHE A 115 22.79 7.76 3.36
CA PHE A 115 21.62 6.94 3.07
C PHE A 115 21.18 6.17 4.32
N HIS A 116 22.12 5.55 5.05
CA HIS A 116 21.84 4.91 6.35
C HIS A 116 21.31 5.92 7.38
N ASP A 117 21.90 7.11 7.49
CA ASP A 117 21.40 8.18 8.36
C ASP A 117 19.94 8.55 8.02
N LEU A 118 19.59 8.58 6.73
CA LEU A 118 18.21 8.81 6.28
C LEU A 118 17.29 7.64 6.64
N LEU A 119 17.75 6.39 6.51
CA LEU A 119 16.97 5.22 6.93
C LEU A 119 16.68 5.27 8.43
N ASP A 120 17.67 5.58 9.26
CA ASP A 120 17.54 5.64 10.72
C ASP A 120 16.51 6.69 11.17
N GLN A 121 16.47 7.85 10.50
CA GLN A 121 15.43 8.85 10.74
C GLN A 121 14.01 8.28 10.50
N TYR A 122 13.84 7.45 9.47
CA TYR A 122 12.55 6.85 9.15
C TYR A 122 12.22 5.61 9.97
N VAL A 123 13.24 4.89 10.46
CA VAL A 123 13.06 3.86 11.49
C VAL A 123 12.49 4.50 12.74
N LEU A 124 13.17 5.49 13.33
CA LEU A 124 12.69 6.22 14.51
C LEU A 124 11.26 6.78 14.32
N ARG A 125 11.00 7.37 13.15
CA ARG A 125 9.68 7.91 12.79
C ARG A 125 8.56 6.87 12.89
N GLN A 126 8.84 5.61 12.57
CA GLN A 126 7.85 4.56 12.39
C GLN A 126 7.81 3.55 13.53
N THR A 127 8.89 3.45 14.31
CA THR A 127 8.99 2.56 15.46
C THR A 127 8.67 3.30 16.76
N GLU A 128 9.29 4.45 16.99
CA GLU A 128 9.30 5.15 18.28
C GLU A 128 8.41 6.40 18.30
N ASP A 129 8.52 7.26 17.28
CA ASP A 129 7.81 8.52 17.24
C ASP A 129 6.32 8.26 16.92
N ASP A 130 5.46 8.52 17.89
CA ASP A 130 4.03 8.26 17.82
C ASP A 130 3.27 9.41 17.12
N ASN A 131 1.94 9.29 17.02
CA ASN A 131 1.14 10.30 16.33
C ASN A 131 1.14 11.69 17.00
N PHE A 132 1.81 11.85 18.12
CA PHE A 132 1.88 13.08 18.90
C PHE A 132 3.32 13.59 19.05
N THR A 133 4.31 12.91 18.45
CA THR A 133 5.70 13.34 18.42
C THR A 133 6.04 14.13 17.15
N ILE A 134 6.75 15.23 17.30
CA ILE A 134 7.35 16.03 16.23
C ILE A 134 8.85 16.17 16.52
N ARG A 135 9.69 15.70 15.59
CA ARG A 135 11.15 15.75 15.71
C ARG A 135 11.71 16.81 14.77
N VAL A 136 12.59 17.66 15.28
CA VAL A 136 13.30 18.70 14.54
C VAL A 136 14.78 18.35 14.48
N ILE A 137 15.37 18.39 13.29
CA ILE A 137 16.75 17.97 13.02
C ILE A 137 17.45 19.06 12.19
N ASP A 138 18.70 19.40 12.54
CA ASP A 138 19.56 20.23 11.70
C ASP A 138 20.19 19.34 10.61
N ARG A 139 19.90 19.60 9.33
CA ARG A 139 20.42 18.82 8.21
C ARG A 139 21.94 18.85 8.12
N ARG A 140 22.59 19.95 8.53
CA ARG A 140 24.04 20.16 8.34
C ARG A 140 24.86 19.24 9.22
N SER A 141 24.40 19.03 10.45
CA SER A 141 25.05 18.17 11.46
C SER A 141 24.34 16.83 11.67
N ASN A 142 23.11 16.68 11.14
CA ASN A 142 22.17 15.60 11.46
C ASN A 142 21.83 15.53 12.97
N GLU A 143 21.99 16.63 13.70
CA GLU A 143 21.71 16.72 15.13
C GLU A 143 20.22 16.92 15.40
N VAL A 144 19.66 16.18 16.36
CA VAL A 144 18.29 16.39 16.83
C VAL A 144 18.25 17.67 17.66
N LEU A 145 17.56 18.68 17.15
CA LEU A 145 17.40 19.98 17.80
C LEU A 145 16.33 19.93 18.90
N GLU A 146 15.22 19.21 18.66
CA GLU A 146 14.13 19.02 19.64
C GLU A 146 13.23 17.84 19.27
N VAL A 147 12.66 17.22 20.32
CA VAL A 147 11.56 16.27 20.22
C VAL A 147 10.37 16.89 20.96
N PHE A 148 9.44 17.45 20.19
CA PHE A 148 8.25 18.12 20.69
C PHE A 148 7.08 17.15 20.79
N GLU A 149 6.27 17.31 21.85
CA GLU A 149 5.14 16.43 22.15
C GLU A 149 3.82 17.21 22.23
N LEU A 150 2.79 16.72 21.53
CA LEU A 150 1.40 17.15 21.69
C LEU A 150 0.75 16.46 22.91
N ALA A 151 1.21 16.82 24.11
CA ALA A 151 0.98 16.06 25.34
C ALA A 151 -0.50 15.89 25.73
N GLU A 152 -1.31 16.93 25.49
CA GLU A 152 -2.75 16.89 25.79
C GLU A 152 -3.49 15.89 24.90
N LEU A 153 -3.20 15.91 23.58
CA LEU A 153 -3.77 14.96 22.63
C LEU A 153 -3.31 13.54 22.91
N ARG A 154 -2.02 13.35 23.20
CA ARG A 154 -1.47 12.03 23.57
C ARG A 154 -2.17 11.48 24.81
N THR A 155 -2.37 12.31 25.84
CA THR A 155 -3.06 11.91 27.07
C THR A 155 -4.52 11.55 26.78
N ALA A 156 -5.23 12.34 25.97
CA ALA A 156 -6.61 12.06 25.59
C ALA A 156 -6.74 10.72 24.83
N HIS A 157 -5.84 10.45 23.89
CA HIS A 157 -5.78 9.19 23.15
C HIS A 157 -5.53 8.00 24.09
N ARG A 158 -4.55 8.12 24.99
CA ARG A 158 -4.26 7.08 26.01
C ARG A 158 -5.45 6.80 26.93
N ASN A 159 -6.29 7.79 27.18
CA ASN A 159 -7.54 7.66 27.94
C ASN A 159 -8.71 7.10 27.11
N GLY A 160 -8.46 6.60 25.89
CA GLY A 160 -9.47 5.96 25.04
C GLY A 160 -10.34 6.92 24.24
N LYS A 161 -10.01 8.22 24.18
CA LYS A 161 -10.71 9.15 23.31
C LYS A 161 -10.42 8.77 21.85
N ASN A 162 -11.48 8.52 21.09
CA ASN A 162 -11.35 8.37 19.64
C ASN A 162 -10.99 9.73 19.04
N LEU A 163 -9.72 9.88 18.65
CA LEU A 163 -9.22 11.10 18.01
C LEU A 163 -9.30 10.94 16.50
N ASP A 164 -9.77 12.00 15.84
CA ASP A 164 -9.66 12.10 14.39
C ASP A 164 -8.22 12.48 14.01
N TRP A 165 -7.61 11.69 13.12
CA TRP A 165 -6.23 11.93 12.67
C TRP A 165 -6.07 13.24 11.92
N GLY A 166 -7.13 13.73 11.24
CA GLY A 166 -7.12 15.05 10.60
C GLY A 166 -6.91 16.17 11.62
N THR A 167 -7.64 16.13 12.73
CA THR A 167 -7.48 17.08 13.85
C THR A 167 -6.08 17.01 14.46
N VAL A 168 -5.50 15.82 14.61
CA VAL A 168 -4.11 15.67 15.12
C VAL A 168 -3.11 16.29 14.14
N ASP A 169 -3.30 16.09 12.83
CA ASP A 169 -2.43 16.66 11.80
C ASP A 169 -2.52 18.20 11.74
N GLU A 170 -3.69 18.80 11.99
CA GLU A 170 -3.82 20.27 12.14
C GLU A 170 -2.93 20.81 13.27
N HIS A 171 -2.98 20.21 14.46
CA HIS A 171 -2.12 20.61 15.57
C HIS A 171 -0.63 20.35 15.31
N ARG A 172 -0.30 19.34 14.50
CA ARG A 172 1.07 19.10 14.06
C ARG A 172 1.57 20.17 13.11
N TYR A 173 0.74 20.65 12.20
CA TYR A 173 1.06 21.78 11.32
C TYR A 173 1.33 23.04 12.15
N GLU A 174 0.45 23.39 13.09
CA GLU A 174 0.64 24.55 13.97
C GLU A 174 1.92 24.46 14.81
N ALA A 175 2.23 23.27 15.34
CA ALA A 175 3.46 23.06 16.09
C ALA A 175 4.70 23.10 15.18
N MET A 176 4.62 22.52 13.97
CA MET A 176 5.69 22.56 12.98
C MET A 176 6.06 24.00 12.63
N GLU A 177 5.09 24.86 12.29
CA GLU A 177 5.37 26.27 11.95
C GLU A 177 6.10 26.98 13.10
N ARG A 178 5.60 26.84 14.33
CA ARG A 178 6.26 27.44 15.52
C ARG A 178 7.67 26.91 15.77
N LEU A 179 7.90 25.62 15.54
CA LEU A 179 9.22 25.00 15.71
C LEU A 179 10.20 25.47 14.62
N VAL A 180 9.74 25.58 13.38
CA VAL A 180 10.54 26.12 12.27
C VAL A 180 10.94 27.56 12.57
N ASP A 181 9.98 28.43 12.92
CA ASP A 181 10.25 29.83 13.28
C ASP A 181 11.25 29.94 14.44
N LYS A 182 11.10 29.09 15.47
CA LYS A 182 11.99 29.05 16.63
C LYS A 182 13.44 28.77 16.21
N TYR A 183 13.67 27.76 15.37
CA TYR A 183 15.03 27.36 15.00
C TYR A 183 15.64 28.23 13.92
N GLU A 184 14.83 28.82 13.05
CA GLU A 184 15.28 29.86 12.12
C GLU A 184 15.81 31.09 12.89
N GLN A 185 15.06 31.56 13.89
CA GLN A 185 15.49 32.67 14.76
C GLN A 185 16.76 32.35 15.57
N GLN A 186 17.05 31.07 15.80
CA GLN A 186 18.26 30.60 16.48
C GLN A 186 19.46 30.41 15.52
N GLY A 187 19.30 30.71 14.23
CA GLY A 187 20.38 30.74 13.24
C GLY A 187 20.56 29.43 12.45
N VAL A 188 19.59 28.51 12.49
CA VAL A 188 19.54 27.38 11.55
C VAL A 188 18.87 27.87 10.26
N PRO A 189 19.53 27.79 9.09
CA PRO A 189 18.89 28.19 7.83
C PRO A 189 17.59 27.42 7.61
N LEU A 190 16.53 28.10 7.15
CA LEU A 190 15.22 27.50 6.91
C LEU A 190 15.32 26.21 6.10
N ASP A 191 16.09 26.25 5.01
CA ASP A 191 16.27 25.10 4.14
C ASP A 191 16.90 23.92 4.89
N ASP A 192 17.71 24.14 5.93
CA ASP A 192 18.39 23.09 6.70
C ASP A 192 17.57 22.54 7.88
N ILE A 193 16.40 23.10 8.18
CA ILE A 193 15.52 22.57 9.24
C ILE A 193 14.71 21.40 8.68
N ILE A 194 14.91 20.21 9.25
CA ILE A 194 14.09 19.03 8.93
C ILE A 194 13.08 18.81 10.05
N VAL A 195 11.79 18.82 9.69
CA VAL A 195 10.71 18.40 10.60
C VAL A 195 10.18 17.03 10.19
N ARG A 196 10.01 16.13 11.17
CA ARG A 196 9.46 14.79 11.00
C ARG A 196 8.34 14.55 12.00
N TRP A 197 7.20 14.12 11.50
CA TRP A 197 6.08 13.69 12.34
C TRP A 197 6.13 12.19 12.54
N GLY A 198 5.99 11.76 13.78
CA GLY A 198 5.88 10.35 14.13
C GLY A 198 4.71 9.67 13.46
N ARG A 199 4.83 8.36 13.22
CA ARG A 199 3.82 7.54 12.54
C ARG A 199 3.63 6.17 13.20
N SER A 200 4.25 5.92 14.36
CA SER A 200 4.25 4.60 15.01
C SER A 200 2.83 4.05 15.28
N ASN A 201 1.86 4.89 15.69
CA ASN A 201 0.46 4.44 15.85
C ASN A 201 -0.14 3.98 14.52
N GLN A 202 -0.02 4.79 13.46
CA GLN A 202 -0.57 4.49 12.15
C GLN A 202 0.07 3.24 11.52
N VAL A 203 1.38 3.07 11.69
CA VAL A 203 2.10 1.86 11.23
C VAL A 203 1.61 0.63 11.99
N LYS A 204 1.50 0.70 13.32
CA LYS A 204 0.97 -0.40 14.13
C LYS A 204 -0.45 -0.80 13.70
N GLU A 205 -1.35 0.17 13.53
CA GLU A 205 -2.71 -0.08 13.06
C GLU A 205 -2.73 -0.64 11.63
N ALA A 206 -1.85 -0.17 10.75
CA ALA A 206 -1.71 -0.69 9.39
C ALA A 206 -1.32 -2.16 9.40
N HIS A 207 -0.36 -2.55 10.25
CA HIS A 207 0.04 -3.95 10.40
C HIS A 207 -1.07 -4.81 11.00
N GLU A 208 -1.85 -4.27 11.95
CA GLU A 208 -3.02 -4.96 12.49
C GLU A 208 -4.09 -5.21 11.41
N ARG A 209 -4.38 -4.21 10.57
CA ARG A 209 -5.25 -4.35 9.39
C ARG A 209 -4.69 -5.29 8.33
N GLY A 210 -3.37 -5.30 8.14
CA GLY A 210 -2.67 -6.10 7.13
C GLY A 210 -2.46 -7.56 7.51
N ARG A 211 -2.52 -7.88 8.81
CA ARG A 211 -2.25 -9.23 9.36
C ARG A 211 -2.89 -10.39 8.59
N PRO A 212 -4.16 -10.34 8.15
CA PRO A 212 -4.79 -11.48 7.47
C PRO A 212 -4.16 -11.82 6.11
N TYR A 213 -3.43 -10.88 5.51
CA TYR A 213 -2.90 -10.96 4.14
C TYR A 213 -1.37 -11.07 4.11
N GLN A 214 -0.69 -10.76 5.21
CA GLN A 214 0.76 -10.64 5.30
C GLN A 214 1.51 -11.88 4.78
N ALA A 215 1.03 -13.10 5.07
CA ALA A 215 1.69 -14.31 4.58
C ALA A 215 1.60 -14.45 3.06
N TYR A 216 0.51 -13.97 2.44
CA TYR A 216 0.39 -13.93 0.98
C TYR A 216 1.29 -12.88 0.38
N GLU A 217 1.37 -11.69 0.97
CA GLU A 217 2.28 -10.61 0.54
C GLU A 217 3.73 -11.08 0.58
N ARG A 218 4.16 -11.71 1.69
CA ARG A 218 5.52 -12.26 1.82
C ARG A 218 5.81 -13.32 0.75
N ARG A 219 4.95 -14.34 0.64
CA ARG A 219 5.16 -15.43 -0.33
C ARG A 219 5.16 -14.90 -1.76
N LEU A 220 4.30 -13.94 -2.07
CA LEU A 220 4.27 -13.32 -3.38
C LEU A 220 5.53 -12.51 -3.66
N ALA A 221 6.00 -11.68 -2.72
CA ALA A 221 7.29 -10.99 -2.83
C ALA A 221 8.42 -11.97 -3.12
N GLU A 222 8.55 -13.03 -2.31
CA GLU A 222 9.56 -14.07 -2.48
C GLU A 222 9.45 -14.76 -3.85
N SER A 223 8.24 -15.11 -4.29
CA SER A 223 7.99 -15.75 -5.58
C SER A 223 8.35 -14.85 -6.77
N LEU A 224 8.24 -13.53 -6.62
CA LEU A 224 8.62 -12.53 -7.61
C LEU A 224 10.10 -12.08 -7.46
N GLY A 225 10.83 -12.69 -6.54
CA GLY A 225 12.22 -12.33 -6.26
C GLY A 225 12.39 -10.91 -5.72
N LEU A 226 11.39 -10.37 -5.02
CA LEU A 226 11.43 -9.10 -4.31
C LEU A 226 11.84 -9.30 -2.84
N SER A 227 12.32 -8.25 -2.19
CA SER A 227 12.59 -8.22 -0.75
C SER A 227 11.31 -8.03 0.05
N LEU A 228 11.43 -8.12 1.38
CA LEU A 228 10.33 -7.83 2.30
C LEU A 228 9.89 -6.37 2.27
N LEU A 229 10.65 -5.43 1.69
CA LEU A 229 10.20 -4.04 1.51
C LEU A 229 8.92 -3.96 0.68
N ALA A 230 8.76 -4.87 -0.30
CA ALA A 230 7.57 -4.95 -1.12
C ALA A 230 6.29 -5.22 -0.30
N THR A 231 6.38 -5.81 0.89
CA THR A 231 5.20 -6.05 1.73
C THR A 231 4.69 -4.77 2.41
N GLU A 232 5.50 -3.72 2.45
CA GLU A 232 5.14 -2.47 3.13
C GLU A 232 4.61 -1.39 2.18
N ILE A 233 4.46 -1.67 0.88
CA ILE A 233 3.86 -0.71 -0.06
C ILE A 233 2.44 -0.30 0.38
N GLY A 234 1.62 -1.23 0.87
CA GLY A 234 0.27 -0.92 1.36
C GLY A 234 0.32 -0.05 2.63
N THR A 235 1.30 -0.28 3.50
CA THR A 235 1.54 0.51 4.70
C THR A 235 1.90 1.95 4.34
N VAL A 236 2.81 2.15 3.39
CA VAL A 236 3.29 3.49 2.99
C VAL A 236 2.28 4.26 2.15
N GLU A 237 1.54 3.58 1.27
CA GLU A 237 0.56 4.21 0.38
C GLU A 237 -0.72 4.65 1.11
N THR A 238 -1.24 3.82 2.02
CA THR A 238 -2.56 4.04 2.62
C THR A 238 -2.68 3.69 4.09
N PHE A 239 -1.59 3.27 4.73
CA PHE A 239 -1.65 2.57 6.01
C PHE A 239 -2.59 1.36 5.94
N ASN A 240 -2.55 0.61 4.84
CA ASN A 240 -3.39 -0.57 4.59
C ASN A 240 -4.91 -0.30 4.64
N GLN A 241 -5.34 0.90 4.23
CA GLN A 241 -6.74 1.25 4.12
C GLN A 241 -7.26 0.97 2.70
N ASP A 242 -8.24 0.08 2.59
CA ASP A 242 -8.63 -0.51 1.29
C ASP A 242 -9.50 0.41 0.41
N HIS A 243 -10.06 1.47 0.96
CA HIS A 243 -11.04 2.34 0.31
C HIS A 243 -10.53 3.75 0.01
N LEU A 244 -9.25 4.04 0.32
CA LEU A 244 -8.70 5.37 0.04
C LEU A 244 -8.55 5.60 -1.46
N VAL A 245 -8.85 6.83 -1.86
CA VAL A 245 -8.70 7.31 -3.23
C VAL A 245 -7.81 8.54 -3.20
N SER A 246 -6.69 8.52 -3.92
CA SER A 246 -5.83 9.70 -4.04
C SER A 246 -6.45 10.78 -4.92
N SER A 247 -5.91 11.99 -4.88
CA SER A 247 -6.31 13.07 -5.79
C SER A 247 -6.08 12.73 -7.27
N ALA A 248 -5.09 11.87 -7.56
CA ALA A 248 -4.84 11.33 -8.90
C ALA A 248 -5.83 10.22 -9.31
N GLY A 249 -6.76 9.84 -8.42
CA GLY A 249 -7.73 8.78 -8.65
C GLY A 249 -7.19 7.37 -8.48
N ALA A 250 -5.99 7.19 -7.92
CA ALA A 250 -5.47 5.89 -7.55
C ALA A 250 -6.29 5.32 -6.38
N ARG A 251 -6.54 4.00 -6.38
CA ARG A 251 -7.45 3.34 -5.42
C ARG A 251 -6.82 2.10 -4.80
N SER A 252 -7.54 1.50 -3.85
CA SER A 252 -7.13 0.35 -3.03
C SER A 252 -6.03 0.69 -2.04
N ARG A 253 -5.73 -0.27 -1.15
CA ARG A 253 -4.60 -0.16 -0.22
C ARG A 253 -3.25 0.05 -0.89
N TYR A 254 -3.11 -0.34 -2.16
CA TYR A 254 -1.88 -0.26 -2.92
C TYR A 254 -1.83 0.95 -3.87
N GLN A 255 -2.85 1.83 -3.88
CA GLN A 255 -2.90 3.05 -4.71
C GLN A 255 -2.55 2.81 -6.20
N MET A 256 -3.25 1.86 -6.83
CA MET A 256 -3.12 1.63 -8.27
C MET A 256 -4.10 2.52 -9.06
N LEU A 257 -3.69 2.95 -10.26
CA LEU A 257 -4.61 3.68 -11.15
C LEU A 257 -5.71 2.73 -11.68
N PRO A 258 -6.95 3.23 -11.89
CA PRO A 258 -8.09 2.38 -12.30
C PRO A 258 -7.86 1.60 -13.59
N TRP A 259 -7.09 2.13 -14.53
CA TRP A 259 -6.80 1.44 -15.79
C TRP A 259 -5.87 0.24 -15.59
N ILE A 260 -4.93 0.30 -14.63
CA ILE A 260 -4.05 -0.81 -14.26
C ILE A 260 -4.90 -1.93 -13.66
N MET A 261 -5.78 -1.58 -12.71
CA MET A 261 -6.69 -2.55 -12.09
C MET A 261 -7.59 -3.24 -13.11
N ARG A 262 -8.20 -2.48 -14.03
CA ARG A 262 -9.04 -3.06 -15.10
C ARG A 262 -8.24 -3.99 -16.02
N ARG A 263 -7.01 -3.62 -16.38
CA ARG A 263 -6.12 -4.47 -17.19
C ARG A 263 -5.81 -5.79 -16.48
N SER A 264 -5.65 -5.77 -15.16
CA SER A 264 -5.46 -6.97 -14.35
C SER A 264 -6.77 -7.72 -14.03
N GLY A 265 -7.90 -7.26 -14.58
CA GLY A 265 -9.22 -7.85 -14.44
C GLY A 265 -9.87 -7.63 -13.08
N VAL A 266 -9.48 -6.57 -12.36
CA VAL A 266 -10.17 -6.02 -11.17
C VAL A 266 -11.18 -4.98 -11.66
N ASN A 267 -12.45 -5.19 -11.37
CA ASN A 267 -13.56 -4.48 -12.00
C ASN A 267 -14.56 -3.87 -11.02
N GLU A 268 -15.25 -2.85 -11.52
CA GLU A 268 -16.47 -2.31 -10.90
C GLU A 268 -17.69 -2.72 -11.72
N TYR A 269 -18.73 -3.21 -11.04
CA TYR A 269 -20.02 -3.60 -11.63
C TYR A 269 -21.15 -3.52 -10.59
N THR A 270 -22.37 -3.90 -10.98
CA THR A 270 -23.54 -3.79 -10.12
C THR A 270 -24.42 -5.02 -10.23
N LEU A 271 -24.74 -5.62 -9.08
CA LEU A 271 -25.58 -6.81 -8.95
C LEU A 271 -27.03 -6.39 -8.63
N PRO A 272 -28.04 -7.01 -9.25
CA PRO A 272 -29.43 -6.82 -8.84
C PRO A 272 -29.72 -7.63 -7.56
N ALA A 273 -30.47 -7.06 -6.62
CA ALA A 273 -30.97 -7.74 -5.44
C ALA A 273 -32.42 -8.22 -5.63
N ALA A 274 -32.96 -8.96 -4.65
CA ALA A 274 -34.28 -9.57 -4.74
C ALA A 274 -35.43 -8.55 -4.82
N ASP A 275 -35.28 -7.39 -4.18
CA ASP A 275 -36.23 -6.28 -4.23
C ASP A 275 -36.07 -5.38 -5.47
N GLY A 276 -35.15 -5.71 -6.38
CA GLY A 276 -34.82 -4.91 -7.56
C GLY A 276 -33.79 -3.81 -7.32
N SER A 277 -33.34 -3.59 -6.09
CA SER A 277 -32.24 -2.67 -5.79
C SER A 277 -30.93 -3.13 -6.43
N ARG A 278 -29.98 -2.19 -6.48
CA ARG A 278 -28.71 -2.33 -7.21
C ARG A 278 -27.56 -2.22 -6.22
N VAL A 279 -26.85 -3.32 -6.00
CA VAL A 279 -25.72 -3.41 -5.09
C VAL A 279 -24.42 -3.22 -5.87
N ARG A 280 -23.63 -2.23 -5.46
CA ARG A 280 -22.35 -1.92 -6.09
C ARG A 280 -21.29 -2.93 -5.70
N VAL A 281 -20.47 -3.33 -6.66
CA VAL A 281 -19.28 -4.15 -6.43
C VAL A 281 -18.06 -3.39 -6.90
N ARG A 282 -17.12 -3.17 -5.99
CA ARG A 282 -15.84 -2.46 -6.17
C ARG A 282 -14.72 -3.43 -5.82
N GLU A 283 -14.34 -4.30 -6.76
CA GLU A 283 -13.34 -5.35 -6.50
C GLU A 283 -12.02 -4.79 -5.96
N GLU A 284 -11.71 -3.51 -6.23
CA GLU A 284 -10.53 -2.83 -5.69
C GLU A 284 -10.48 -2.74 -4.16
N HIS A 285 -11.61 -2.90 -3.48
CA HIS A 285 -11.71 -2.87 -2.02
C HIS A 285 -11.34 -4.20 -1.35
N HIS A 286 -11.19 -5.30 -2.10
CA HIS A 286 -10.85 -6.59 -1.51
C HIS A 286 -9.34 -6.86 -1.62
N PRO A 287 -8.57 -6.92 -0.52
CA PRO A 287 -7.11 -7.08 -0.56
C PRO A 287 -6.63 -8.27 -1.39
N LEU A 288 -7.27 -9.45 -1.26
CA LEU A 288 -6.92 -10.64 -2.06
C LEU A 288 -7.13 -10.48 -3.58
N LEU A 289 -7.97 -9.54 -4.05
CA LEU A 289 -8.18 -9.29 -5.48
C LEU A 289 -7.13 -8.33 -6.07
N VAL A 290 -6.60 -7.41 -5.25
CA VAL A 290 -5.66 -6.37 -5.69
C VAL A 290 -4.19 -6.68 -5.39
N LEU A 291 -3.92 -7.65 -4.50
CA LEU A 291 -2.57 -8.04 -4.07
C LEU A 291 -1.69 -8.52 -5.23
N GLU A 292 -2.14 -9.48 -6.03
CA GLU A 292 -1.35 -9.97 -7.18
C GLU A 292 -1.09 -8.86 -8.22
N PRO A 293 -2.11 -8.09 -8.67
CA PRO A 293 -1.89 -6.95 -9.56
C PRO A 293 -0.86 -5.93 -9.06
N ALA A 294 -0.87 -5.58 -7.77
CA ALA A 294 0.04 -4.59 -7.22
C ALA A 294 1.49 -5.06 -7.22
N PHE A 295 1.74 -6.31 -6.82
CA PHE A 295 3.08 -6.87 -6.75
C PHE A 295 3.67 -7.16 -8.13
N VAL A 296 2.83 -7.58 -9.09
CA VAL A 296 3.26 -7.72 -10.49
C VAL A 296 3.60 -6.36 -11.09
N LEU A 297 2.80 -5.31 -10.81
CA LEU A 297 3.12 -3.94 -11.22
C LEU A 297 4.47 -3.49 -10.64
N LEU A 298 4.68 -3.68 -9.33
CA LEU A 298 5.94 -3.36 -8.67
C LEU A 298 7.10 -4.09 -9.34
N ARG A 299 7.00 -5.40 -9.57
CA ARG A 299 8.05 -6.17 -10.28
C ARG A 299 8.30 -5.61 -11.68
N GLY A 300 7.26 -5.21 -12.40
CA GLY A 300 7.37 -4.53 -13.69
C GLY A 300 8.20 -3.24 -13.61
N TYR A 301 7.99 -2.42 -12.58
CA TYR A 301 8.78 -1.21 -12.36
C TYR A 301 10.21 -1.50 -11.93
N VAL A 302 10.43 -2.48 -11.05
CA VAL A 302 11.78 -2.97 -10.68
C VAL A 302 12.56 -3.35 -11.93
N ASN A 303 11.94 -4.12 -12.84
CA ASN A 303 12.58 -4.48 -14.11
C ASN A 303 12.85 -3.28 -15.00
N ALA A 304 11.91 -2.34 -15.07
CA ALA A 304 12.03 -1.15 -15.90
C ALA A 304 13.19 -0.25 -15.47
N VAL A 305 13.52 -0.22 -14.17
CA VAL A 305 14.57 0.64 -13.61
C VAL A 305 15.76 -0.14 -13.03
N GLY A 306 15.84 -1.44 -13.29
CA GLY A 306 17.03 -2.26 -13.08
C GLY A 306 17.30 -2.75 -11.66
N HIS A 307 16.65 -2.19 -10.63
CA HIS A 307 16.89 -2.61 -9.25
C HIS A 307 15.67 -2.35 -8.35
N GLU A 308 15.53 -3.12 -7.27
CA GLU A 308 14.37 -3.06 -6.40
C GLU A 308 14.21 -1.71 -5.70
N ILE A 309 15.30 -1.14 -5.18
CA ILE A 309 15.30 0.15 -4.46
C ILE A 309 14.70 1.27 -5.33
N PRO A 310 15.27 1.62 -6.49
CA PRO A 310 14.65 2.60 -7.37
C PRO A 310 13.30 2.13 -7.95
N GLY A 311 13.05 0.81 -8.04
CA GLY A 311 11.76 0.27 -8.50
C GLY A 311 10.61 0.49 -7.52
N LEU A 312 10.84 0.37 -6.22
CA LEU A 312 9.90 0.78 -5.18
C LEU A 312 9.62 2.28 -5.29
N SER A 313 10.65 3.10 -5.50
CA SER A 313 10.44 4.53 -5.72
C SER A 313 9.66 4.81 -7.02
N ALA A 314 9.94 4.06 -8.11
CA ALA A 314 9.21 4.14 -9.37
C ALA A 314 7.72 3.78 -9.23
N TYR A 315 7.36 2.91 -8.30
CA TYR A 315 5.96 2.61 -7.99
C TYR A 315 5.20 3.88 -7.59
N HIS A 316 5.83 4.71 -6.77
CA HIS A 316 5.25 5.96 -6.27
C HIS A 316 5.41 7.14 -7.23
N THR A 317 6.60 7.32 -7.81
CA THR A 317 6.96 8.52 -8.60
C THR A 317 6.92 8.31 -10.11
N GLY A 318 6.72 7.07 -10.56
CA GLY A 318 6.82 6.66 -11.96
C GLY A 318 8.27 6.42 -12.44
N PRO A 319 8.52 5.47 -13.35
CA PRO A 319 9.85 5.19 -13.88
C PRO A 319 10.55 6.39 -14.53
N GLY A 320 9.78 7.31 -15.14
CA GLY A 320 10.33 8.50 -15.80
C GLY A 320 11.13 9.40 -14.87
N ASN A 321 10.72 9.55 -13.60
CA ASN A 321 11.49 10.33 -12.62
C ASN A 321 12.77 9.61 -12.20
N ILE A 322 12.75 8.29 -12.16
CA ILE A 322 13.93 7.48 -11.87
C ILE A 322 14.97 7.57 -12.99
N PHE A 323 14.55 7.60 -14.26
CA PHE A 323 15.49 7.83 -15.37
C PHE A 323 16.09 9.25 -15.35
N LYS A 324 15.32 10.28 -14.96
CA LYS A 324 15.86 11.63 -14.75
C LYS A 324 16.92 11.66 -13.65
N LEU A 325 16.66 10.94 -12.56
CA LEU A 325 17.62 10.76 -11.48
C LEU A 325 18.92 10.12 -11.98
N TYR A 326 18.84 9.02 -12.73
CA TYR A 326 20.04 8.39 -13.31
C TYR A 326 20.81 9.36 -14.20
N ARG A 327 20.11 10.10 -15.06
CA ARG A 327 20.74 11.12 -15.90
C ARG A 327 21.49 12.18 -15.07
N ARG A 328 20.89 12.67 -13.98
CA ARG A 328 21.56 13.64 -13.10
C ARG A 328 22.76 13.04 -12.38
N TYR A 329 22.69 11.77 -11.99
CA TYR A 329 23.83 11.05 -11.43
C TYR A 329 24.99 10.98 -12.45
N TYR A 330 24.70 10.67 -13.72
CA TYR A 330 25.69 10.66 -14.81
C TYR A 330 26.33 12.02 -15.08
N GLU A 331 25.56 13.10 -14.98
CA GLU A 331 26.02 14.47 -15.21
C GLU A 331 26.76 15.06 -13.99
N SER A 332 26.71 14.38 -12.84
CA SER A 332 27.35 14.83 -11.61
C SER A 332 28.86 14.57 -11.60
N SER A 333 29.60 15.23 -10.72
CA SER A 333 31.02 14.97 -10.50
C SER A 333 31.31 13.68 -9.71
N VAL A 334 30.32 12.83 -9.48
CA VAL A 334 30.48 11.55 -8.79
C VAL A 334 31.30 10.60 -9.69
N PRO A 335 32.42 10.03 -9.20
CA PRO A 335 33.20 9.09 -9.99
C PRO A 335 32.39 7.83 -10.32
N LEU A 336 32.02 7.68 -11.59
CA LEU A 336 31.42 6.44 -12.09
C LEU A 336 32.50 5.39 -12.27
N THR A 337 32.23 4.19 -11.79
CA THR A 337 33.09 3.02 -11.93
C THR A 337 32.30 1.90 -12.59
N TYR A 338 32.97 0.85 -13.09
CA TYR A 338 32.28 -0.32 -13.63
C TYR A 338 31.41 -1.06 -12.60
N SER A 339 31.64 -0.83 -11.30
CA SER A 339 30.83 -1.38 -10.21
C SER A 339 29.71 -0.44 -9.74
N SER A 340 29.52 0.72 -10.37
CA SER A 340 28.44 1.63 -10.03
C SER A 340 27.10 1.06 -10.47
N THR A 341 26.11 1.10 -9.58
CA THR A 341 24.76 0.57 -9.84
C THR A 341 23.71 1.68 -9.88
N VAL A 342 22.53 1.35 -10.39
CA VAL A 342 21.35 2.21 -10.30
C VAL A 342 20.89 2.44 -8.84
N ALA A 343 21.27 1.57 -7.91
CA ALA A 343 21.01 1.74 -6.49
C ALA A 343 21.94 2.80 -5.87
N ASP A 344 23.20 2.90 -6.32
CA ASP A 344 24.11 4.00 -5.95
C ASP A 344 23.55 5.35 -6.40
N ALA A 345 23.05 5.41 -7.65
CA ALA A 345 22.41 6.63 -8.16
C ALA A 345 21.21 7.02 -7.31
N TYR A 346 20.37 6.06 -6.91
CA TYR A 346 19.24 6.32 -6.03
C TYR A 346 19.69 6.84 -4.65
N ALA A 347 20.65 6.16 -4.01
CA ALA A 347 21.17 6.55 -2.71
C ALA A 347 21.74 7.98 -2.75
N TRP A 348 22.48 8.33 -3.80
CA TRP A 348 22.96 9.70 -4.04
C TRP A 348 21.79 10.67 -4.17
N ALA A 349 20.81 10.36 -5.00
CA ALA A 349 19.70 11.26 -5.31
C ALA A 349 18.74 11.51 -4.14
N VAL A 350 18.62 10.60 -3.18
CA VAL A 350 17.83 10.86 -1.97
C VAL A 350 18.65 11.48 -0.84
N THR A 351 19.95 11.70 -1.08
CA THR A 351 20.89 12.31 -0.12
C THR A 351 21.52 13.57 -0.72
N GLU A 352 22.73 13.48 -1.26
CA GLU A 352 23.53 14.60 -1.76
C GLU A 352 22.95 15.23 -3.03
N GLY A 353 22.37 14.42 -3.92
CA GLY A 353 21.79 14.85 -5.18
C GLY A 353 20.35 15.34 -5.09
N PHE A 354 19.74 15.34 -3.90
CA PHE A 354 18.30 15.55 -3.76
C PHE A 354 17.82 16.89 -4.31
N ASP A 355 18.49 17.98 -3.96
CA ASP A 355 18.08 19.31 -4.41
C ASP A 355 18.19 19.43 -5.94
N THR A 356 19.26 18.89 -6.53
CA THR A 356 19.45 18.84 -7.99
C THR A 356 18.36 18.03 -8.70
N VAL A 357 17.98 16.87 -8.15
CA VAL A 357 16.94 16.02 -8.75
C VAL A 357 15.55 16.65 -8.58
N SER A 358 15.26 17.20 -7.40
CA SER A 358 13.98 17.81 -7.06
C SER A 358 13.70 19.07 -7.89
N GLU A 359 14.69 19.92 -8.11
CA GLU A 359 14.53 21.13 -8.94
C GLU A 359 14.24 20.83 -10.43
N ASN A 360 14.58 19.62 -10.88
CA ASN A 360 14.57 19.24 -12.29
C ASN A 360 13.56 18.12 -12.63
N SER A 361 12.70 17.75 -11.67
CA SER A 361 11.71 16.69 -11.84
C SER A 361 10.54 16.88 -10.88
N SER A 362 9.55 15.97 -10.91
CA SER A 362 8.50 15.95 -9.89
C SER A 362 8.89 15.07 -8.68
N PHE A 363 10.16 14.67 -8.57
CA PHE A 363 10.68 13.88 -7.46
C PHE A 363 10.91 14.78 -6.24
N GLY A 364 9.86 14.92 -5.41
CA GLY A 364 9.91 15.78 -4.21
C GLY A 364 10.23 15.03 -2.92
N GLY A 365 10.01 15.73 -1.79
CA GLY A 365 10.29 15.20 -0.45
C GLY A 365 9.51 13.92 -0.10
N HIS A 366 8.30 13.75 -0.63
CA HIS A 366 7.52 12.51 -0.48
C HIS A 366 8.21 11.33 -1.18
N SER A 367 8.68 11.52 -2.41
CA SER A 367 9.38 10.49 -3.17
C SER A 367 10.73 10.12 -2.54
N ARG A 368 11.46 11.11 -1.99
CA ARG A 368 12.68 10.90 -1.20
C ARG A 368 12.44 10.00 0.00
N GLY A 369 11.30 10.16 0.65
CA GLY A 369 10.92 9.44 1.86
C GLY A 369 10.33 8.05 1.63
N TYR A 370 9.99 7.67 0.39
CA TYR A 370 9.17 6.49 0.12
C TYR A 370 9.85 5.17 0.53
N VAL A 371 11.07 4.92 0.03
CA VAL A 371 11.82 3.70 0.38
C VAL A 371 12.26 3.70 1.86
N PRO A 372 12.79 4.80 2.43
CA PRO A 372 13.04 4.89 3.86
C PRO A 372 11.78 4.62 4.70
N ALA A 373 10.61 5.09 4.26
CA ALA A 373 9.35 4.80 4.92
C ALA A 373 9.05 3.29 4.88
N ALA A 374 9.10 2.65 3.72
CA ALA A 374 8.88 1.20 3.63
C ALA A 374 9.83 0.41 4.54
N TYR A 375 11.10 0.82 4.62
CA TYR A 375 12.07 0.18 5.51
C TYR A 375 11.74 0.37 6.99
N GLY A 376 11.48 1.59 7.45
CA GLY A 376 11.11 1.80 8.86
C GLY A 376 9.79 1.12 9.25
N ALA A 377 8.83 0.98 8.31
CA ALA A 377 7.61 0.19 8.52
C ALA A 377 7.93 -1.30 8.69
N LEU A 378 8.88 -1.83 7.92
CA LEU A 378 9.32 -3.22 8.05
C LEU A 378 9.97 -3.44 9.43
N VAL A 379 10.91 -2.57 9.81
CA VAL A 379 11.63 -2.62 11.09
C VAL A 379 10.67 -2.53 12.28
N ALA A 380 9.60 -1.74 12.19
CA ALA A 380 8.56 -1.67 13.24
C ALA A 380 7.86 -3.00 13.56
N ARG A 381 8.10 -4.04 12.76
CA ARG A 381 7.57 -5.39 12.95
C ARG A 381 8.66 -6.46 13.20
N GLU A 382 9.94 -6.13 13.08
CA GLU A 382 11.05 -7.10 13.20
C GLU A 382 11.17 -7.68 14.61
N ASP A 383 10.94 -6.87 15.66
CA ASP A 383 10.96 -7.30 17.07
C ASP A 383 9.83 -8.29 17.44
N ARG A 384 8.93 -8.58 16.49
CA ARG A 384 7.84 -9.54 16.68
C ARG A 384 8.17 -10.79 15.87
N SER A 385 8.18 -11.94 16.53
CA SER A 385 8.21 -13.22 15.84
C SER A 385 7.14 -13.25 14.75
N ILE A 386 7.46 -13.87 13.61
CA ILE A 386 6.51 -14.02 12.52
C ILE A 386 5.23 -14.61 13.12
N ASN A 387 4.15 -13.82 13.06
CA ASN A 387 2.92 -14.17 13.75
C ASN A 387 2.46 -15.56 13.25
N PRO A 388 2.29 -16.54 14.15
CA PRO A 388 1.88 -17.89 13.77
C PRO A 388 0.41 -17.96 13.34
N SER A 389 -0.38 -16.89 13.53
CA SER A 389 -1.77 -16.85 13.05
C SER A 389 -1.82 -17.19 11.56
N PRO A 390 -2.66 -18.17 11.16
CA PRO A 390 -2.79 -18.52 9.75
C PRO A 390 -3.31 -17.31 8.96
N PRO A 391 -2.89 -17.16 7.69
CA PRO A 391 -3.48 -16.13 6.83
C PRO A 391 -4.98 -16.41 6.62
N LEU A 392 -5.71 -15.39 6.18
CA LEU A 392 -7.11 -15.54 5.80
C LEU A 392 -7.27 -16.68 4.80
N GLN A 393 -8.04 -17.69 5.17
CA GLN A 393 -8.33 -18.84 4.33
C GLN A 393 -9.67 -18.65 3.63
N ALA A 394 -9.67 -18.58 2.30
CA ALA A 394 -10.89 -18.32 1.54
C ALA A 394 -10.87 -18.95 0.15
N ALA A 395 -12.03 -19.33 -0.36
CA ALA A 395 -12.22 -19.71 -1.75
C ALA A 395 -12.81 -18.51 -2.51
N ARG A 396 -12.09 -18.02 -3.52
CA ARG A 396 -12.62 -17.07 -4.51
C ARG A 396 -13.44 -17.84 -5.54
N LEU A 397 -14.73 -17.56 -5.61
CA LEU A 397 -15.70 -18.29 -6.39
C LEU A 397 -16.22 -17.49 -7.57
N GLN A 398 -16.65 -18.23 -8.58
CA GLN A 398 -17.44 -17.76 -9.72
C GLN A 398 -18.55 -18.79 -9.98
N LEU A 399 -19.68 -18.35 -10.52
CA LEU A 399 -20.71 -19.27 -10.98
C LEU A 399 -20.38 -19.78 -12.39
N LYS A 400 -20.90 -20.96 -12.74
CA LYS A 400 -20.81 -21.51 -14.09
C LYS A 400 -21.49 -20.58 -15.11
N PRO A 401 -21.04 -20.57 -16.37
CA PRO A 401 -21.73 -19.85 -17.44
C PRO A 401 -23.24 -20.16 -17.46
N GLY A 402 -24.08 -19.13 -17.48
CA GLY A 402 -25.54 -19.25 -17.45
C GLY A 402 -26.17 -19.60 -16.09
N ALA A 403 -25.38 -19.98 -15.08
CA ALA A 403 -25.90 -20.23 -13.74
C ALA A 403 -26.19 -18.90 -13.00
N THR A 404 -27.17 -18.96 -12.10
CA THR A 404 -27.59 -17.87 -11.23
C THR A 404 -27.86 -18.43 -9.84
N ALA A 405 -27.49 -17.69 -8.80
CA ALA A 405 -27.83 -18.01 -7.42
C ALA A 405 -28.03 -16.72 -6.62
N THR A 406 -29.04 -16.69 -5.76
CA THR A 406 -29.21 -15.63 -4.77
C THR A 406 -28.27 -15.85 -3.59
N LEU A 407 -27.92 -14.79 -2.88
CA LEU A 407 -27.10 -14.90 -1.67
C LEU A 407 -27.74 -15.84 -0.64
N ARG A 408 -29.06 -15.79 -0.49
CA ARG A 408 -29.82 -16.68 0.39
C ARG A 408 -29.65 -18.16 0.01
N GLU A 409 -29.73 -18.49 -1.28
CA GLU A 409 -29.50 -19.87 -1.76
C GLU A 409 -28.08 -20.37 -1.48
N LEU A 410 -27.08 -19.48 -1.41
CA LEU A 410 -25.72 -19.85 -1.04
C LEU A 410 -25.50 -19.93 0.48
N LEU A 411 -26.09 -19.03 1.27
CA LEU A 411 -25.82 -18.98 2.70
C LEU A 411 -26.69 -19.95 3.51
N THR A 412 -27.94 -20.22 3.11
CA THR A 412 -28.83 -21.12 3.85
C THR A 412 -28.24 -22.52 4.07
N PRO A 413 -27.64 -23.19 3.07
CA PRO A 413 -27.00 -24.49 3.30
C PRO A 413 -25.84 -24.43 4.31
N LEU A 414 -25.05 -23.35 4.27
CA LEU A 414 -23.91 -23.15 5.17
C LEU A 414 -24.35 -22.87 6.61
N ASP A 415 -25.48 -22.22 6.80
CA ASP A 415 -26.06 -21.94 8.13
C ASP A 415 -26.73 -23.18 8.74
N SER A 416 -27.23 -24.09 7.89
CA SER A 416 -27.98 -25.28 8.32
C SER A 416 -27.11 -26.42 8.84
N VAL A 417 -25.80 -26.42 8.53
CA VAL A 417 -24.89 -27.48 8.95
C VAL A 417 -24.30 -27.19 10.32
N ARG A 418 -24.05 -28.25 11.11
CA ARG A 418 -23.36 -28.13 12.41
C ARG A 418 -21.86 -27.83 12.29
N GLN A 419 -21.32 -27.80 11.07
CA GLN A 419 -19.92 -27.52 10.81
C GLN A 419 -19.63 -26.04 11.06
N SER A 420 -18.60 -25.75 11.85
CA SER A 420 -18.05 -24.40 11.95
C SER A 420 -17.19 -24.10 10.72
N PHE A 421 -17.28 -22.88 10.21
CA PHE A 421 -16.44 -22.39 9.13
C PHE A 421 -15.53 -21.28 9.64
N ASP A 422 -14.28 -21.26 9.17
CA ASP A 422 -13.38 -20.14 9.39
C ASP A 422 -13.74 -19.00 8.42
N TRP A 423 -14.39 -17.98 8.96
CA TRP A 423 -14.73 -16.75 8.23
C TRP A 423 -13.63 -15.67 8.35
N GLY A 424 -12.49 -16.01 8.96
CA GLY A 424 -11.37 -15.11 9.19
C GLY A 424 -11.53 -14.21 10.42
N PRO A 425 -10.79 -13.08 10.49
CA PRO A 425 -10.70 -12.23 11.68
C PRO A 425 -12.02 -11.59 12.14
N GLN A 426 -13.02 -11.53 11.26
CA GLN A 426 -14.36 -11.02 11.56
C GLN A 426 -15.38 -12.16 11.71
N GLY A 427 -14.91 -13.38 11.97
CA GLY A 427 -15.74 -14.57 12.09
C GLY A 427 -16.68 -14.58 13.31
N ASP A 428 -16.42 -13.72 14.29
CA ASP A 428 -17.28 -13.50 15.45
C ASP A 428 -18.51 -12.63 15.15
N ALA A 429 -18.65 -12.13 13.90
CA ALA A 429 -19.84 -11.42 13.48
C ALA A 429 -21.11 -12.28 13.70
N GLY A 430 -22.18 -11.62 14.16
CA GLY A 430 -23.34 -12.28 14.78
C GLY A 430 -24.08 -13.27 13.88
N SER A 431 -24.32 -12.92 12.62
CA SER A 431 -25.02 -13.79 11.66
C SER A 431 -24.12 -14.21 10.49
N ILE A 432 -24.49 -15.29 9.80
CA ILE A 432 -23.79 -15.74 8.59
C ILE A 432 -23.76 -14.67 7.49
N TYR A 433 -24.78 -13.82 7.43
CA TYR A 433 -24.84 -12.69 6.50
C TYR A 433 -23.77 -11.64 6.82
N GLU A 434 -23.65 -11.23 8.09
CA GLU A 434 -22.62 -10.26 8.49
C GLU A 434 -21.20 -10.85 8.32
N ARG A 435 -21.02 -12.16 8.55
CA ARG A 435 -19.76 -12.84 8.23
C ARG A 435 -19.45 -12.84 6.74
N PHE A 436 -20.44 -13.09 5.88
CA PHE A 436 -20.28 -13.00 4.42
C PHE A 436 -19.91 -11.57 4.00
N ARG A 437 -20.60 -10.56 4.54
CA ARG A 437 -20.34 -9.15 4.28
C ARG A 437 -18.93 -8.74 4.71
N ALA A 438 -18.48 -9.18 5.88
CA ALA A 438 -17.13 -8.93 6.36
C ALA A 438 -16.04 -9.61 5.51
N LEU A 439 -16.30 -10.82 4.99
CA LEU A 439 -15.41 -11.52 4.06
C LEU A 439 -15.43 -10.94 2.63
N ASN A 440 -16.46 -10.18 2.28
CA ASN A 440 -16.65 -9.60 0.94
C ASN A 440 -16.79 -8.06 0.99
N PRO A 441 -15.80 -7.33 1.52
CA PRO A 441 -15.88 -5.87 1.68
C PRO A 441 -16.00 -5.11 0.35
N HIS A 442 -15.73 -5.77 -0.78
CA HIS A 442 -15.94 -5.21 -2.12
C HIS A 442 -17.40 -5.20 -2.59
N ILE A 443 -18.29 -5.93 -1.92
CA ILE A 443 -19.73 -5.94 -2.22
C ILE A 443 -20.41 -5.02 -1.21
N ASP A 444 -21.03 -3.94 -1.69
CA ASP A 444 -21.63 -2.89 -0.86
C ASP A 444 -22.98 -3.33 -0.27
N LEU A 445 -22.93 -4.37 0.56
CA LEU A 445 -24.10 -5.00 1.17
C LEU A 445 -24.61 -4.14 2.33
N PRO A 446 -25.95 -3.96 2.44
CA PRO A 446 -26.55 -3.24 3.56
C PRO A 446 -26.35 -4.01 4.88
N SER A 447 -26.24 -3.30 6.00
CA SER A 447 -26.23 -3.92 7.33
C SER A 447 -27.55 -4.62 7.63
N SER A 448 -27.51 -5.65 8.48
CA SER A 448 -28.69 -6.38 8.96
C SER A 448 -28.80 -6.37 10.48
N PRO A 449 -29.69 -5.54 11.06
CA PRO A 449 -29.85 -5.44 12.51
C PRO A 449 -30.39 -6.70 13.19
N ASP A 450 -31.20 -7.49 12.49
CA ASP A 450 -31.82 -8.73 12.98
C ASP A 450 -31.02 -9.99 12.59
N GLY A 451 -29.92 -9.82 11.85
CA GLY A 451 -29.06 -10.88 11.37
C GLY A 451 -29.61 -11.64 10.15
N ALA A 452 -30.84 -11.36 9.69
CA ALA A 452 -31.42 -11.97 8.50
C ALA A 452 -30.77 -11.41 7.22
N ILE A 453 -30.97 -12.06 6.07
CA ILE A 453 -30.52 -11.50 4.79
C ILE A 453 -31.60 -10.52 4.30
N PRO A 454 -31.37 -9.19 4.33
CA PRO A 454 -32.34 -8.20 3.87
C PRO A 454 -32.56 -8.37 2.37
N ASP A 455 -33.76 -8.05 1.87
CA ASP A 455 -34.06 -8.27 0.44
C ASP A 455 -33.18 -7.42 -0.50
N GLY A 456 -32.79 -6.22 -0.07
CA GLY A 456 -31.81 -5.37 -0.77
C GLY A 456 -30.35 -5.85 -0.65
N GLY A 457 -30.06 -6.79 0.26
CA GLY A 457 -28.77 -7.47 0.37
C GLY A 457 -28.77 -8.89 -0.23
N ASN A 458 -29.94 -9.43 -0.59
CA ASN A 458 -30.07 -10.74 -1.22
C ASN A 458 -29.73 -10.66 -2.71
N VAL A 459 -28.46 -10.40 -3.00
CA VAL A 459 -27.94 -10.20 -4.36
C VAL A 459 -28.06 -11.46 -5.21
N ARG A 460 -28.40 -11.26 -6.48
CA ARG A 460 -28.40 -12.31 -7.50
C ARG A 460 -27.02 -12.38 -8.15
N LEU A 461 -26.25 -13.36 -7.73
CA LEU A 461 -24.95 -13.70 -8.30
C LEU A 461 -25.15 -14.43 -9.63
N VAL A 462 -24.30 -14.08 -10.59
CA VAL A 462 -24.25 -14.65 -11.95
C VAL A 462 -22.80 -14.96 -12.30
N SER A 463 -22.52 -15.56 -13.45
CA SER A 463 -21.14 -15.80 -13.91
C SER A 463 -20.42 -14.51 -14.30
N ALA A 464 -21.10 -13.62 -15.03
CA ALA A 464 -20.53 -12.34 -15.48
C ALA A 464 -21.60 -11.25 -15.67
N ILE A 465 -21.19 -9.98 -15.57
CA ILE A 465 -21.96 -8.78 -15.90
C ILE A 465 -21.15 -7.96 -16.91
N ASP A 466 -21.70 -7.66 -18.08
CA ASP A 466 -21.02 -6.90 -19.14
C ASP A 466 -19.62 -7.46 -19.48
N GLY A 467 -19.51 -8.79 -19.55
CA GLY A 467 -18.24 -9.49 -19.79
C GLY A 467 -17.28 -9.54 -18.59
N LYS A 468 -17.61 -8.93 -17.46
CA LYS A 468 -16.81 -8.94 -16.23
C LYS A 468 -17.23 -10.10 -15.34
N ALA A 469 -16.29 -10.99 -15.02
CA ALA A 469 -16.51 -12.08 -14.07
C ALA A 469 -16.99 -11.56 -12.71
N VAL A 470 -18.04 -12.17 -12.15
CA VAL A 470 -18.52 -11.85 -10.81
C VAL A 470 -17.80 -12.72 -9.79
N ARG A 471 -17.05 -12.10 -8.88
CA ARG A 471 -16.24 -12.80 -7.88
C ARG A 471 -16.70 -12.48 -6.46
N PHE A 472 -16.75 -13.53 -5.65
CA PHE A 472 -17.06 -13.46 -4.22
C PHE A 472 -16.29 -14.54 -3.47
N PHE A 473 -16.23 -14.42 -2.16
CA PHE A 473 -15.44 -15.26 -1.29
C PHE A 473 -16.33 -15.99 -0.29
N LEU A 474 -16.01 -17.26 -0.05
CA LEU A 474 -16.57 -18.08 1.02
C LEU A 474 -15.43 -18.80 1.75
N PRO A 475 -15.65 -19.31 2.97
CA PRO A 475 -14.69 -20.18 3.66
C PRO A 475 -14.22 -21.36 2.79
N LEU A 476 -13.00 -21.84 2.97
CA LEU A 476 -12.37 -22.83 2.08
C LEU A 476 -13.19 -24.13 1.88
N ASP A 477 -13.95 -24.53 2.89
CA ASP A 477 -14.74 -25.76 2.88
C ASP A 477 -16.19 -25.55 2.40
N ALA A 478 -16.64 -24.28 2.34
CA ALA A 478 -17.99 -23.95 1.91
C ALA A 478 -18.34 -24.50 0.50
N PRO A 479 -17.46 -24.49 -0.51
CA PRO A 479 -17.78 -25.08 -1.81
C PRO A 479 -18.11 -26.57 -1.76
N ALA A 480 -17.50 -27.32 -0.83
CA ALA A 480 -17.81 -28.74 -0.66
C ALA A 480 -19.19 -28.93 -0.02
N THR A 481 -19.50 -28.14 1.02
CA THR A 481 -20.80 -28.13 1.69
C THR A 481 -21.93 -27.73 0.73
N LEU A 482 -21.73 -26.70 -0.08
CA LEU A 482 -22.68 -26.28 -1.11
C LEU A 482 -22.98 -27.40 -2.11
N ARG A 483 -21.95 -28.10 -2.57
CA ARG A 483 -22.11 -29.25 -3.48
C ARG A 483 -22.89 -30.39 -2.82
N ALA A 484 -22.60 -30.71 -1.57
CA ALA A 484 -23.32 -31.73 -0.80
C ALA A 484 -24.80 -31.38 -0.60
N ALA A 485 -25.12 -30.08 -0.49
CA ALA A 485 -26.48 -29.56 -0.43
C ALA A 485 -27.17 -29.42 -1.81
N GLY A 486 -26.53 -29.86 -2.90
CA GLY A 486 -27.10 -29.83 -4.25
C GLY A 486 -26.91 -28.49 -5.00
N VAL A 487 -26.18 -27.53 -4.43
CA VAL A 487 -25.86 -26.25 -5.09
C VAL A 487 -24.74 -26.48 -6.11
N ASN A 488 -25.13 -26.79 -7.34
CA ASN A 488 -24.23 -27.11 -8.45
C ASN A 488 -23.84 -25.89 -9.32
N ALA A 489 -24.19 -24.67 -8.88
CA ALA A 489 -23.94 -23.43 -9.62
C ALA A 489 -22.48 -22.97 -9.60
N ILE A 490 -21.68 -23.39 -8.62
CA ILE A 490 -20.27 -22.98 -8.48
C ILE A 490 -19.40 -23.62 -9.56
N ASP A 491 -18.58 -22.81 -10.22
CA ASP A 491 -17.57 -23.28 -11.18
C ASP A 491 -16.29 -23.70 -10.45
N SER A 492 -16.07 -25.00 -10.35
CA SER A 492 -14.88 -25.56 -9.70
C SER A 492 -13.58 -25.29 -10.45
N THR A 493 -13.64 -25.02 -11.76
CA THR A 493 -12.45 -24.73 -12.59
C THR A 493 -12.02 -23.28 -12.47
N ALA A 494 -12.98 -22.36 -12.28
CA ALA A 494 -12.73 -20.93 -12.04
C ALA A 494 -12.51 -20.58 -10.56
N THR A 495 -12.71 -21.54 -9.65
CA THR A 495 -12.49 -21.38 -8.20
C THR A 495 -11.00 -21.34 -7.88
N PHE A 496 -10.59 -20.33 -7.13
CA PHE A 496 -9.22 -20.18 -6.63
C PHE A 496 -9.20 -20.28 -5.10
N ARG A 497 -8.22 -21.00 -4.54
CA ARG A 497 -8.07 -21.21 -3.09
C ARG A 497 -6.95 -20.34 -2.55
N PHE A 498 -7.27 -19.52 -1.57
CA PHE A 498 -6.34 -18.82 -0.70
C PHE A 498 -6.12 -19.67 0.55
N ASP A 499 -4.99 -20.36 0.62
CA ASP A 499 -4.59 -21.24 1.71
C ASP A 499 -3.06 -21.21 1.97
N ALA A 500 -2.55 -22.12 2.79
CA ALA A 500 -1.13 -22.18 3.13
C ALA A 500 -0.20 -22.42 1.92
N SER A 501 -0.72 -22.90 0.78
CA SER A 501 0.05 -23.16 -0.44
C SER A 501 0.04 -22.02 -1.45
N THR A 502 -0.88 -21.05 -1.32
CA THR A 502 -1.01 -19.94 -2.27
C THR A 502 0.27 -19.11 -2.31
N TYR A 503 0.73 -18.80 -3.53
CA TYR A 503 1.99 -18.12 -3.85
C TYR A 503 3.25 -18.81 -3.31
N ALA A 504 3.20 -20.09 -2.94
CA ALA A 504 4.41 -20.83 -2.61
C ALA A 504 5.42 -20.71 -3.77
N GLY A 505 6.63 -20.25 -3.44
CA GLY A 505 7.69 -20.04 -4.44
C GLY A 505 8.03 -21.34 -5.18
N PRO A 506 8.53 -21.23 -6.42
CA PRO A 506 8.98 -22.41 -7.16
C PRO A 506 10.11 -23.09 -6.39
N ALA A 507 10.02 -24.41 -6.21
CA ALA A 507 11.12 -25.21 -5.69
C ALA A 507 12.37 -24.98 -6.57
N PRO A 508 13.60 -25.10 -6.03
CA PRO A 508 14.82 -24.91 -6.82
C PRO A 508 14.87 -25.77 -8.10
N SER A 509 14.27 -26.97 -8.06
CA SER A 509 14.12 -27.87 -9.20
C SER A 509 13.16 -27.38 -10.29
N GLN A 510 12.29 -26.42 -9.98
CA GLN A 510 11.36 -25.80 -10.92
C GLN A 510 11.98 -24.59 -11.63
N ARG A 511 13.14 -24.08 -11.17
CA ARG A 511 13.87 -23.03 -11.88
C ARG A 511 14.46 -23.57 -13.17
N THR A 512 14.00 -23.02 -14.29
CA THR A 512 14.43 -23.37 -15.63
C THR A 512 15.73 -22.65 -15.99
N ARG A 513 16.24 -22.92 -17.20
CA ARG A 513 17.35 -22.14 -17.76
C ARG A 513 16.96 -20.70 -18.08
N TRP A 514 15.67 -20.44 -18.35
CA TRP A 514 15.18 -19.13 -18.74
C TRP A 514 15.07 -18.20 -17.54
N ASP A 515 14.67 -18.73 -16.39
CA ASP A 515 14.69 -18.00 -15.11
C ASP A 515 16.10 -17.50 -14.80
N ARG A 516 17.11 -18.36 -14.97
CA ARG A 516 18.53 -18.00 -14.80
C ARG A 516 19.03 -16.96 -15.81
N GLN A 517 18.58 -17.05 -17.07
CA GLN A 517 18.93 -16.05 -18.08
C GLN A 517 18.28 -14.69 -17.81
N TYR A 518 17.08 -14.71 -17.25
CA TYR A 518 16.39 -13.51 -16.82
C TYR A 518 17.02 -12.89 -15.57
N GLU A 519 17.38 -13.70 -14.56
CA GLU A 519 18.16 -13.25 -13.39
C GLU A 519 19.46 -12.55 -13.85
N ALA A 520 20.24 -13.19 -14.72
CA ALA A 520 21.46 -12.59 -15.25
C ALA A 520 21.21 -11.30 -16.05
N LEU A 521 20.06 -11.16 -16.73
CA LEU A 521 19.72 -9.91 -17.43
C LEU A 521 19.39 -8.80 -16.42
N VAL A 522 18.70 -9.12 -15.33
CA VAL A 522 18.42 -8.16 -14.25
C VAL A 522 19.73 -7.67 -13.63
N ASP A 523 20.67 -8.58 -13.36
CA ASP A 523 22.01 -8.25 -12.86
C ASP A 523 22.78 -7.32 -13.82
N ASP A 524 22.68 -7.55 -15.13
CA ASP A 524 23.30 -6.69 -16.15
C ASP A 524 22.67 -5.28 -16.16
N ILE A 525 21.33 -5.19 -16.05
CA ILE A 525 20.60 -3.90 -16.07
C ILE A 525 20.88 -3.08 -14.80
N GLU A 526 21.08 -3.73 -13.65
CA GLU A 526 21.44 -3.07 -12.38
C GLU A 526 22.68 -2.19 -12.51
N HIS A 527 23.65 -2.59 -13.34
CA HIS A 527 24.88 -1.85 -13.63
C HIS A 527 24.71 -0.85 -14.78
N PHE A 528 23.53 -0.21 -14.83
CA PHE A 528 23.10 0.69 -15.91
C PHE A 528 23.08 0.05 -17.31
N GLY A 529 22.81 -1.25 -17.39
CA GLY A 529 22.72 -1.99 -18.64
C GLY A 529 21.46 -1.74 -19.47
N PHE A 530 20.90 -0.52 -19.51
CA PHE A 530 19.78 -0.16 -20.40
C PHE A 530 20.25 0.03 -21.85
N THR A 531 20.82 -1.02 -22.44
CA THR A 531 21.35 -1.04 -23.80
C THR A 531 20.35 -1.65 -24.79
N GLU A 532 20.54 -1.42 -26.09
CA GLU A 532 19.74 -2.08 -27.13
C GLU A 532 19.88 -3.61 -27.06
N GLU A 533 21.08 -4.13 -26.78
CA GLU A 533 21.34 -5.56 -26.62
C GLU A 533 20.54 -6.18 -25.46
N ASN A 534 20.55 -5.55 -24.29
CA ASN A 534 19.80 -6.04 -23.13
C ASN A 534 18.29 -5.91 -23.33
N ARG A 535 17.84 -4.87 -24.06
CA ARG A 535 16.43 -4.76 -24.49
C ARG A 535 16.04 -5.92 -25.40
N ASP A 536 16.86 -6.26 -26.38
CA ASP A 536 16.56 -7.37 -27.30
C ASP A 536 16.55 -8.72 -26.56
N ARG A 537 17.47 -8.91 -25.61
CA ARG A 537 17.47 -10.09 -24.72
C ARG A 537 16.20 -10.17 -23.86
N LEU A 538 15.72 -9.03 -23.33
CA LEU A 538 14.46 -8.98 -22.58
C LEU A 538 13.27 -9.41 -23.43
N LEU A 539 13.17 -8.88 -24.66
CA LEU A 539 12.08 -9.21 -25.59
C LEU A 539 12.09 -10.70 -25.95
N GLN A 540 13.26 -11.28 -26.21
CA GLN A 540 13.38 -12.73 -26.46
C GLN A 540 12.94 -13.58 -25.26
N LEU A 541 13.30 -13.17 -24.04
CA LEU A 541 12.88 -13.85 -22.82
C LEU A 541 11.37 -13.70 -22.59
N HIS A 542 10.81 -12.52 -22.86
CA HIS A 542 9.36 -12.26 -22.80
C HIS A 542 8.60 -13.24 -23.71
N ASP A 543 8.93 -13.28 -25.00
CA ASP A 543 8.24 -14.14 -25.97
C ASP A 543 8.37 -15.62 -25.60
N ARG A 544 9.52 -15.98 -24.99
CA ARG A 544 9.75 -17.33 -24.50
C ARG A 544 8.87 -17.67 -23.29
N PHE A 545 8.74 -16.76 -22.34
CA PHE A 545 7.88 -16.96 -21.17
C PHE A 545 6.41 -17.00 -21.56
N GLU A 546 5.97 -16.15 -22.49
CA GLU A 546 4.62 -16.17 -23.05
C GLU A 546 4.31 -17.54 -23.68
N SER A 547 5.19 -18.01 -24.57
CA SER A 547 5.06 -19.34 -25.19
C SER A 547 5.00 -20.49 -24.16
N LEU A 548 5.76 -20.39 -23.07
CA LEU A 548 5.76 -21.40 -21.99
C LEU A 548 4.48 -21.36 -21.17
N ALA A 549 3.95 -20.16 -20.91
CA ALA A 549 2.70 -19.96 -20.18
C ALA A 549 1.51 -20.54 -20.97
N GLU A 550 1.45 -20.34 -22.28
CA GLU A 550 0.44 -20.94 -23.16
C GLU A 550 0.46 -22.48 -23.11
N GLN A 551 1.66 -23.08 -23.04
CA GLN A 551 1.84 -24.53 -22.98
C GLN A 551 1.50 -25.12 -21.61
N ARG A 552 1.58 -24.31 -20.55
CA ARG A 552 1.37 -24.73 -19.16
C ARG A 552 0.62 -23.64 -18.39
N PRO A 553 -0.68 -23.42 -18.68
CA PRO A 553 -1.44 -22.38 -18.02
C PRO A 553 -1.50 -22.65 -16.51
N THR A 554 -1.13 -21.65 -15.72
CA THR A 554 -1.25 -21.71 -14.26
C THR A 554 -2.58 -21.07 -13.83
N ARG A 555 -3.06 -21.41 -12.62
CA ARG A 555 -4.26 -20.77 -12.05
C ARG A 555 -4.00 -19.38 -11.47
N LEU A 556 -2.71 -19.01 -11.34
CA LEU A 556 -2.28 -17.67 -10.96
C LEU A 556 -2.42 -16.79 -12.20
N LYS A 557 -2.79 -15.51 -12.04
CA LYS A 557 -2.78 -14.56 -13.15
C LYS A 557 -1.35 -14.07 -13.40
N ILE A 558 -0.39 -14.98 -13.43
CA ILE A 558 0.89 -14.80 -14.11
C ILE A 558 0.64 -15.22 -15.56
N GLU A 559 -0.31 -14.54 -16.21
CA GLU A 559 -0.56 -14.62 -17.63
C GLU A 559 0.10 -13.40 -18.27
N GLY A 560 1.01 -13.67 -19.21
CA GLY A 560 1.59 -12.66 -20.08
C GLY A 560 0.49 -11.84 -20.74
N GLN A 561 0.57 -10.52 -20.55
CA GLN A 561 -0.05 -9.56 -21.44
C GLN A 561 0.95 -8.45 -21.72
N PRO A 562 1.09 -8.02 -22.98
CA PRO A 562 2.31 -7.47 -23.56
C PRO A 562 2.77 -6.14 -22.92
N PRO A 563 4.08 -5.87 -22.81
CA PRO A 563 4.60 -4.56 -22.42
C PRO A 563 4.44 -3.49 -23.52
N ASP A 564 3.75 -3.81 -24.61
CA ASP A 564 3.51 -2.83 -25.67
C ASP A 564 2.53 -1.74 -25.20
N SER A 565 3.04 -0.52 -25.28
CA SER A 565 2.48 0.75 -24.82
C SER A 565 2.46 0.95 -23.29
N LEU A 566 3.64 1.01 -22.66
CA LEU A 566 3.85 2.03 -21.62
C LEU A 566 3.69 3.40 -22.29
N PRO A 567 2.72 4.24 -21.90
CA PRO A 567 2.70 5.63 -22.35
C PRO A 567 3.91 6.35 -21.72
N THR A 568 4.75 6.94 -22.55
CA THR A 568 5.79 7.92 -22.17
C THR A 568 5.22 9.25 -21.68
N GLN A 569 3.92 9.33 -21.38
CA GLN A 569 3.25 10.53 -20.89
C GLN A 569 2.52 10.25 -19.58
N THR A 570 3.12 10.72 -18.50
CA THR A 570 2.52 10.81 -17.18
C THR A 570 1.57 12.02 -17.15
N PRO A 571 0.29 11.88 -16.79
CA PRO A 571 -0.43 12.99 -16.18
C PRO A 571 0.17 13.23 -14.78
N ILE A 572 0.72 14.42 -14.60
CA ILE A 572 1.27 14.92 -13.33
C ILE A 572 0.11 15.02 -12.33
N PRO A 573 0.22 14.46 -11.11
CA PRO A 573 -0.67 14.83 -10.02
C PRO A 573 -0.30 16.22 -9.51
N ASP A 574 -0.98 17.23 -10.02
CA ASP A 574 -1.09 18.49 -9.30
C ASP A 574 -2.03 18.27 -8.10
N THR A 575 -1.46 18.45 -6.91
CA THR A 575 -2.14 18.80 -5.66
C THR A 575 -2.98 17.70 -4.96
N LEU A 576 -2.65 17.47 -3.69
CA LEU A 576 -3.64 17.20 -2.65
C LEU A 576 -3.91 18.53 -1.94
N PRO A 577 -5.03 19.22 -2.21
CA PRO A 577 -5.71 20.00 -1.19
C PRO A 577 -6.67 19.04 -0.47
N SER A 578 -6.56 18.99 0.85
CA SER A 578 -7.54 18.37 1.73
C SER A 578 -8.94 18.93 1.45
N ALA A 579 -9.75 18.18 0.71
CA ALA A 579 -11.17 18.45 0.54
C ALA A 579 -11.92 17.13 0.39
N VAL A 580 -12.24 16.51 1.53
CA VAL A 580 -13.29 15.51 1.62
C VAL A 580 -14.62 16.23 1.37
N GLN A 581 -15.21 16.04 0.19
CA GLN A 581 -16.65 16.23 0.03
C GLN A 581 -17.35 14.90 0.29
N ARG A 582 -18.42 15.04 1.10
CA ARG A 582 -19.19 14.02 1.82
C ARG A 582 -19.74 12.88 0.98
#